data_AF-A0A6L8T467-F1
#
_entry.id   AF-A0A6L8T467-F1
#
_cell.length_a   1.000
_cell.length_b   1.000
_cell.length_c   1.000
_cell.angle_alpha   90.00
_cell.angle_beta   90.00
_cell.angle_gamma   90.00
#
_symmetry.space_group_name_H-M   'P 1'
#
loop_
_entity.id
_entity.type
_entity.pdbx_description
1 polymer ?
#
loop_
_entity_poly.entity_id
_entity_poly.type
_entity_poly.pdbx_seq_one_letter_code
_entity_poly.pdbx_strand_id
1 'polypeptide(L)'
;MPEMIYSFNGKDITMNVCIQIRDVLKLLQQHYHISFEKAALKFYKSETYKTLQETENGLWAESAEYIADRYYEEVESNSVAV
;
A
#
# COMPACT_ATOMS: atom_id res chain seq x y z
N MET A 1 22.28 -5.63 -8.90
CA MET A 1 21.60 -4.42 -8.40
C MET A 1 20.13 -4.77 -8.32
N PRO A 2 19.39 -4.41 -7.25
CA PRO A 2 17.94 -4.54 -7.30
C PRO A 2 17.44 -3.80 -8.54
N GLU A 3 16.52 -4.40 -9.29
CA GLU A 3 15.93 -3.75 -10.45
C GLU A 3 15.19 -2.49 -10.00
N MET A 4 15.31 -1.40 -10.75
CA MET A 4 14.52 -0.19 -10.53
C MET A 4 13.09 -0.49 -10.95
N ILE A 5 12.20 -0.68 -9.97
CA ILE A 5 10.77 -0.98 -10.19
C ILE A 5 9.95 0.31 -10.11
N TYR A 6 10.32 1.22 -9.21
CA TYR A 6 9.62 2.50 -8.98
C TYR A 6 10.59 3.67 -9.11
N SER A 7 10.20 4.70 -9.87
CA SER A 7 11.01 5.89 -10.07
C SER A 7 10.17 7.15 -9.93
N PHE A 8 10.71 8.20 -9.31
CA PHE A 8 10.09 9.52 -9.24
C PHE A 8 11.14 10.58 -9.60
N ASN A 9 10.83 11.48 -10.53
CA ASN A 9 11.77 12.49 -11.03
C ASN A 9 13.14 11.91 -11.45
N GLY A 10 13.13 10.74 -12.10
CA GLY A 10 14.34 10.05 -12.56
C GLY A 10 15.21 9.45 -11.44
N LYS A 11 14.72 9.44 -10.20
CA LYS A 11 15.39 8.78 -9.06
C LYS A 11 14.68 7.48 -8.72
N ASP A 12 15.46 6.43 -8.44
CA ASP A 12 14.95 5.17 -7.92
C ASP A 12 14.41 5.38 -6.50
N ILE A 13 13.13 5.04 -6.31
CA ILE A 13 12.43 5.07 -5.02
C ILE A 13 11.87 3.69 -4.64
N THR A 14 12.37 2.63 -5.28
CA THR A 14 11.89 1.26 -5.09
C THR A 14 11.87 0.87 -3.62
N MET A 15 12.95 1.16 -2.89
CA MET A 15 13.03 0.86 -1.47
C MET A 15 12.05 1.67 -0.62
N ASN A 16 11.76 2.91 -0.99
CA ASN A 16 10.78 3.74 -0.28
C ASN A 16 9.38 3.11 -0.39
N VAL A 17 8.98 2.73 -1.61
CA VAL A 17 7.69 2.07 -1.84
C VAL A 17 7.63 0.71 -1.13
N CYS A 18 8.69 -0.09 -1.17
CA CYS A 18 8.74 -1.37 -0.45
C CYS A 18 8.62 -1.20 1.08
N ILE A 19 9.24 -0.16 1.64
CA ILE A 19 9.12 0.16 3.08
C ILE A 19 7.68 0.53 3.42
N GLN A 20 7.04 1.37 2.60
CA GLN A 20 5.63 1.74 2.79
C GLN A 20 4.71 0.52 2.76
N ILE A 21 4.85 -0.32 1.73
CA ILE A 21 4.07 -1.56 1.62
C ILE A 21 4.25 -2.42 2.88
N ARG A 22 5.50 -2.63 3.32
CA ARG A 22 5.78 -3.43 4.52
C ARG A 22 5.07 -2.87 5.76
N ASP A 23 5.10 -1.57 5.95
CA ASP A 23 4.54 -0.95 7.16
C ASP A 23 3.01 -0.89 7.12
N VAL A 24 2.40 -0.66 5.95
CA VAL A 24 0.96 -0.85 5.74
C VAL A 24 0.53 -2.29 6.04
N LEU A 25 1.27 -3.29 5.56
CA LEU A 25 0.95 -4.69 5.83
C LEU A 25 0.97 -5.01 7.33
N LYS A 26 1.90 -4.45 8.11
CA LYS A 26 1.90 -4.60 9.56
C LYS A 26 0.65 -4.01 10.21
N LEU A 27 0.23 -2.82 9.78
CA LEU A 27 -1.00 -2.18 10.26
C LEU A 27 -2.22 -3.05 9.97
N LEU A 28 -2.33 -3.59 8.76
CA LEU A 28 -3.41 -4.51 8.37
C LEU A 28 -3.40 -5.80 9.20
N GLN A 29 -2.23 -6.38 9.47
CA GLN A 29 -2.10 -7.56 10.34
C GLN A 29 -2.60 -7.27 11.75
N GLN A 30 -2.25 -6.11 12.31
CA GLN A 30 -2.69 -5.69 13.65
C GLN A 30 -4.19 -5.40 13.70
N HIS A 31 -4.72 -4.68 12.72
CA HIS A 31 -6.13 -4.29 12.67
C HIS A 31 -7.06 -5.50 12.49
N TYR A 32 -6.79 -6.35 11.48
CA TYR A 32 -7.65 -7.50 11.16
C TYR A 32 -7.27 -8.79 11.90
N HIS A 33 -6.17 -8.80 12.66
CA HIS A 33 -5.67 -9.99 13.35
C HIS A 33 -5.41 -11.16 12.39
N ILE A 34 -4.76 -10.88 11.25
CA ILE A 34 -4.49 -11.85 10.17
C ILE A 34 -2.99 -12.09 9.96
N SER A 35 -2.66 -13.21 9.32
CA SER A 35 -1.30 -13.51 8.89
C SER A 35 -0.81 -12.51 7.83
N PHE A 36 0.50 -12.40 7.71
CA PHE A 36 1.15 -11.58 6.68
C PHE A 36 0.66 -11.94 5.27
N GLU A 37 0.59 -13.22 4.94
CA GLU A 37 0.12 -13.69 3.63
C GLU A 37 -1.30 -13.22 3.30
N LYS A 38 -2.20 -13.26 4.29
CA LYS A 38 -3.58 -12.77 4.12
C LYS A 38 -3.64 -11.26 3.97
N ALA A 39 -2.85 -10.52 4.75
CA ALA A 39 -2.75 -9.07 4.62
C ALA A 39 -2.20 -8.67 3.25
N ALA A 40 -1.11 -9.31 2.80
CA ALA A 40 -0.48 -9.08 1.51
C ALA A 40 -1.45 -9.37 0.36
N LEU A 41 -2.12 -10.52 0.39
CA LEU A 41 -3.10 -10.89 -0.64
C LEU A 41 -4.26 -9.90 -0.74
N LYS A 42 -4.76 -9.42 0.40
CA LYS A 42 -5.83 -8.42 0.46
C LYS A 42 -5.36 -7.07 -0.06
N PHE A 43 -4.20 -6.60 0.38
CA PHE A 43 -3.65 -5.30 0.00
C PHE A 43 -3.26 -5.25 -1.48
N TYR A 44 -2.59 -6.28 -2.02
CA TYR A 44 -2.17 -6.30 -3.43
C TYR A 44 -3.33 -6.34 -4.43
N LYS A 45 -4.55 -6.67 -3.97
CA LYS A 45 -5.77 -6.63 -4.78
C LYS A 45 -6.53 -5.31 -4.69
N SER A 46 -6.11 -4.40 -3.82
CA SER A 46 -6.79 -3.12 -3.58
C SER A 46 -6.45 -2.07 -4.64
N GLU A 47 -7.37 -1.14 -4.85
CA GLU A 47 -7.12 0.07 -5.63
C GLU A 47 -6.09 0.96 -4.92
N THR A 48 -6.10 1.00 -3.58
CA THR A 48 -5.10 1.71 -2.78
C THR A 48 -3.67 1.27 -3.09
N TYR A 49 -3.43 -0.03 -3.27
CA TYR A 49 -2.12 -0.53 -3.70
C TYR A 49 -1.77 -0.11 -5.12
N LYS A 50 -2.72 -0.15 -6.06
CA LYS A 50 -2.48 0.33 -7.43
C LYS A 50 -2.13 1.83 -7.43
N THR A 51 -2.86 2.64 -6.68
CA THR A 51 -2.55 4.06 -6.50
C THR A 51 -1.19 4.27 -5.86
N LEU A 52 -0.78 3.43 -4.89
CA LEU A 52 0.57 3.52 -4.30
C LEU A 52 1.69 3.24 -5.33
N GLN A 53 1.43 2.42 -6.34
CA GLN A 53 2.38 2.16 -7.44
C GLN A 53 2.49 3.34 -8.42
N GLU A 54 1.49 4.22 -8.48
CA GLU A 54 1.50 5.44 -9.30
C GLU A 54 2.36 6.54 -8.66
N THR A 55 3.66 6.38 -8.74
CA THR A 55 4.65 7.22 -8.02
C THR A 55 4.51 8.75 -8.17
N GLU A 56 3.91 9.24 -9.26
CA GLU A 56 3.73 10.66 -9.53
C GLU A 56 2.66 11.33 -8.64
N ASN A 57 1.77 10.56 -8.02
CA ASN A 57 0.76 11.11 -7.10
C ASN A 57 1.33 11.41 -5.69
N GLY A 58 2.58 11.01 -5.41
CA GLY A 58 3.25 11.27 -4.15
C GLY A 58 2.79 10.41 -2.97
N LEU A 59 1.85 9.47 -3.14
CA LEU A 59 1.29 8.67 -2.04
C LEU A 59 2.36 7.87 -1.29
N TRP A 60 3.42 7.44 -1.97
CA TRP A 60 4.57 6.75 -1.36
C TRP A 60 5.35 7.60 -0.35
N ALA A 61 5.17 8.92 -0.35
CA ALA A 61 5.79 9.85 0.59
C ALA A 61 4.92 10.15 1.82
N GLU A 62 3.66 9.71 1.83
CA GLU A 62 2.74 9.84 2.96
C GLU A 62 3.06 8.83 4.08
N SER A 63 2.40 8.95 5.22
CA SER A 63 2.53 7.97 6.30
C SER A 63 1.86 6.64 5.93
N ALA A 64 2.39 5.54 6.48
CA ALA A 64 1.78 4.21 6.31
C ALA A 64 0.37 4.16 6.89
N GLU A 65 0.11 4.90 7.98
CA GLU A 65 -1.20 5.04 8.59
C GLU A 65 -2.20 5.69 7.63
N TYR A 66 -1.82 6.77 6.94
CA TYR A 66 -2.69 7.42 5.96
C TYR A 66 -3.02 6.49 4.78
N ILE A 67 -2.03 5.75 4.27
CA ILE A 67 -2.25 4.76 3.21
C ILE A 67 -3.18 3.64 3.70
N ALA A 68 -3.03 3.19 4.95
CA ALA A 68 -3.90 2.18 5.55
C ALA A 68 -5.34 2.70 5.72
N ASP A 69 -5.53 3.95 6.14
CA ASP A 69 -6.84 4.58 6.26
C ASP A 69 -7.57 4.60 4.91
N ARG A 70 -6.88 4.98 3.83
CA ARG A 70 -7.44 4.90 2.47
C ARG A 70 -7.86 3.49 2.07
N TYR A 71 -7.07 2.49 2.45
CA TYR A 71 -7.43 1.09 2.22
C TYR A 71 -8.68 0.69 3.02
N TYR A 72 -8.81 1.14 4.26
CA TYR A 72 -10.00 0.87 5.07
C TYR A 72 -11.25 1.50 4.46
N GLU A 73 -11.16 2.77 4.04
CA GLU A 73 -12.25 3.48 3.34
C GLU A 73 -12.69 2.76 2.05
N GLU A 74 -11.73 2.25 1.27
CA GLU A 74 -12.00 1.45 0.07
C GLU A 74 -12.77 0.16 0.41
N VAL A 75 -12.32 -0.57 1.43
CA VAL A 75 -12.96 -1.82 1.86
C VAL A 75 -14.37 -1.58 2.40
N GLU A 76 -14.57 -0.52 3.18
CA GLU A 76 -15.89 -0.13 3.69
C GLU A 76 -16.83 0.24 2.53
N SER A 77 -16.37 1.07 1.59
CA SER A 77 -17.15 1.47 0.42
C SER A 77 -17.56 0.27 -0.44
N ASN A 78 -16.63 -0.67 -0.67
CA ASN A 78 -16.91 -1.89 -1.41
C ASN A 78 -17.85 -2.85 -0.64
N SER A 79 -17.88 -2.80 0.69
CA SER A 79 -18.77 -3.61 1.51
C SER A 79 -20.21 -3.07 1.51
N VAL A 80 -20.39 -1.77 1.32
CA VAL A 80 -21.71 -1.12 1.22
C VAL A 80 -22.32 -1.25 -0.18
N ALA A 81 -21.49 -1.50 -1.21
CA ALA A 81 -21.91 -1.64 -2.60
C ALA A 81 -22.44 -3.05 -2.97
N VAL A 82 -22.58 -3.97 -2.01
CA VAL A 82 -23.03 -5.37 -2.20
C VAL A 82 -24.38 -5.63 -1.53
#